data_AF-X1AM57-F1
#
_entry.id   AF-X1AM57-F1
#
_cell.length_a   1.000
_cell.length_b   1.000
_cell.length_c   1.000
_cell.angle_alpha   90.00
_cell.angle_beta   90.00
_cell.angle_gamma   90.00
#
_symmetry.space_group_name_H-M   'P 1'
#
loop_
_entity.id
_entity.type
_entity.pdbx_description
1 polymer ?
#
loop_
_entity_poly.entity_id
_entity_poly.type
_entity_poly.pdbx_seq_one_letter_code
_entity_poly.pdbx_strand_id
1 'polypeptide(L)'
;METGKALRLRRVFSKDRVVVIPIDHALYSEPVEGIENLEKLVSIISQTPADAILITPAMLSRVKNVIGSLASKVVVGKTLGKN
;
A
#
# COMPACT_ATOMS: atom_id res chain seq x y z
N MET A 1 -24.85 -1.59 1.05
CA MET A 1 -23.44 -1.30 1.40
C MET A 1 -23.36 0.15 1.83
N GLU A 2 -22.80 0.47 3.00
CA GLU A 2 -22.73 1.86 3.51
C GLU A 2 -22.03 2.82 2.52
N THR A 3 -22.53 4.05 2.36
CA THR A 3 -22.03 5.07 1.42
C THR A 3 -20.52 5.30 1.54
N GLY A 4 -20.01 5.39 2.77
CA GLY A 4 -18.58 5.59 3.03
C GLY A 4 -17.69 4.40 2.60
N LYS A 5 -18.22 3.18 2.63
CA LYS A 5 -17.51 1.99 2.14
C LYS A 5 -17.46 1.98 0.62
N ALA A 6 -18.57 2.31 -0.05
CA ALA A 6 -18.64 2.42 -1.50
C ALA A 6 -17.64 3.45 -2.05
N LEU A 7 -17.57 4.64 -1.46
CA LEU A 7 -16.62 5.69 -1.87
C LEU A 7 -15.15 5.26 -1.73
N ARG A 8 -14.80 4.53 -0.67
CA ARG A 8 -13.42 4.02 -0.48
C ARG A 8 -13.09 2.89 -1.45
N LEU A 9 -14.01 1.97 -1.68
CA LEU A 9 -13.81 0.87 -2.62
C LEU A 9 -13.65 1.39 -4.06
N ARG A 10 -14.42 2.41 -4.47
CA ARG A 10 -14.29 3.02 -5.81
C ARG A 10 -12.89 3.54 -6.14
N ARG A 11 -12.09 3.92 -5.13
CA ARG A 11 -10.69 4.39 -5.34
C ARG A 11 -9.75 3.26 -5.75
N VAL A 12 -10.06 2.03 -5.35
CA VAL A 12 -9.26 0.83 -5.62
C VAL A 12 -9.85 0.06 -6.80
N PHE A 13 -11.18 -0.07 -6.83
CA PHE A 13 -11.97 -0.69 -7.90
C PHE A 13 -12.42 0.35 -8.92
N SER A 14 -11.47 1.01 -9.58
CA SER A 14 -11.75 1.92 -10.70
C SER A 14 -12.11 1.17 -11.99
N LYS A 15 -11.88 -0.16 -12.01
CA LYS A 15 -12.15 -1.11 -13.10
C LYS A 15 -12.85 -2.37 -12.53
N ASP A 16 -13.36 -3.24 -13.40
CA ASP A 16 -14.01 -4.50 -13.01
C ASP A 16 -13.09 -5.46 -12.24
N ARG A 17 -11.78 -5.39 -12.49
CA ARG A 17 -10.75 -6.17 -11.79
C ARG A 17 -9.65 -5.24 -11.30
N VAL A 18 -9.04 -5.62 -10.19
CA VAL A 18 -8.00 -4.84 -9.52
C VAL A 18 -6.81 -5.73 -9.20
N VAL A 19 -5.61 -5.21 -9.44
CA VAL A 19 -4.36 -5.79 -8.95
C VAL A 19 -3.85 -4.95 -7.78
N VAL A 20 -3.74 -5.56 -6.60
CA VAL A 20 -3.19 -4.95 -5.39
C VAL A 20 -1.90 -5.66 -5.00
N ILE A 21 -0.81 -4.91 -4.83
CA ILE A 21 0.48 -5.47 -4.40
C ILE A 21 0.66 -5.22 -2.90
N PRO A 22 0.74 -6.28 -2.07
CA PRO A 22 1.00 -6.13 -0.65
C PRO A 22 2.47 -5.92 -0.35
N ILE A 23 2.79 -4.85 0.39
CA ILE A 23 4.14 -4.52 0.87
C ILE A 23 4.14 -4.12 2.35
N ASP A 24 3.03 -4.31 3.06
CA ASP A 24 2.83 -3.94 4.47
C ASP A 24 3.62 -4.82 5.46
N HIS A 25 4.15 -5.94 5.01
CA HIS A 25 4.93 -6.88 5.81
C HIS A 25 6.37 -6.44 6.07
N ALA A 26 6.93 -5.48 5.30
CA ALA A 26 8.32 -5.05 5.44
C ALA A 26 8.63 -4.37 6.79
N LEU A 27 7.61 -4.01 7.58
CA LEU A 27 7.78 -3.51 8.94
C LEU A 27 7.96 -4.65 9.98
N TYR A 28 7.50 -5.86 9.66
CA TYR A 28 7.38 -6.99 10.60
C TYR A 28 8.44 -8.06 10.39
N SER A 29 9.02 -8.13 9.19
CA SER A 29 10.13 -9.02 8.85
C SER A 29 11.43 -8.23 8.77
N GLU A 30 12.53 -8.83 9.22
CA GLU A 30 13.91 -8.38 8.97
C GLU A 30 14.11 -8.02 7.47
N PRO A 31 15.19 -7.29 7.08
CA PRO A 31 15.36 -6.80 5.72
C PRO A 31 15.10 -7.90 4.68
N VAL A 32 13.93 -7.85 4.05
CA VAL A 32 13.54 -8.81 3.03
C VAL A 32 14.30 -8.44 1.77
N GLU A 33 15.00 -9.41 1.20
CA GLU A 33 15.74 -9.23 -0.05
C GLU A 33 14.81 -8.63 -1.12
N GLY A 34 15.21 -7.47 -1.67
CA GLY A 34 14.44 -6.71 -2.65
C GLY A 34 13.53 -5.60 -2.10
N ILE A 35 13.40 -5.42 -0.78
CA ILE A 35 12.62 -4.34 -0.13
C ILE A 35 13.53 -3.36 0.65
N GLU A 36 14.85 -3.52 0.58
CA GLU A 36 15.83 -2.69 1.28
C GLU A 36 15.71 -1.21 0.86
N ASN A 37 15.45 -1.00 -0.44
CA ASN A 37 15.14 0.31 -0.99
C ASN A 37 13.66 0.40 -1.37
N LEU A 38 12.86 0.75 -0.36
CA LEU A 38 11.41 0.89 -0.49
C LEU A 38 10.99 1.92 -1.57
N GLU A 39 11.72 3.02 -1.73
CA GLU A 39 11.42 4.02 -2.76
C GLU A 39 11.64 3.46 -4.17
N LYS A 40 12.75 2.74 -4.39
CA LYS A 40 13.03 2.08 -5.65
C LYS A 40 11.97 1.03 -5.99
N LEU A 41 11.59 0.19 -5.02
CA LEU A 41 10.54 -0.81 -5.20
C LEU A 41 9.22 -0.16 -5.59
N VAL A 42 8.77 0.87 -4.85
CA VAL A 42 7.50 1.55 -5.15
C VAL A 42 7.56 2.31 -6.48
N SER A 43 8.71 2.88 -6.85
CA SER A 43 8.91 3.49 -8.16
C SER A 43 8.80 2.48 -9.30
N ILE A 44 9.28 1.25 -9.12
CA ILE A 44 9.11 0.17 -10.11
C ILE A 44 7.62 -0.21 -10.19
N ILE A 45 6.98 -0.42 -9.03
CA ILE A 45 5.56 -0.80 -8.98
C ILE A 45 4.68 0.26 -9.65
N SER A 46 4.95 1.55 -9.45
CA SER A 46 4.16 2.65 -10.03
C SER A 46 4.28 2.76 -11.55
N GLN A 47 5.25 2.06 -12.15
CA GLN A 47 5.40 1.92 -13.61
C GLN A 47 4.72 0.67 -14.16
N THR A 48 4.16 -0.19 -13.31
CA THR A 48 3.39 -1.37 -13.73
C THR A 48 1.90 -1.05 -13.89
N PRO A 49 1.11 -1.95 -14.51
CA PRO A 49 -0.35 -1.82 -14.54
C PRO A 49 -1.07 -2.07 -13.20
N ALA A 50 -0.34 -2.22 -12.08
CA ALA A 50 -0.95 -2.39 -10.76
C ALA A 50 -1.81 -1.18 -10.39
N ASP A 51 -2.94 -1.43 -9.75
CA ASP A 51 -3.90 -0.37 -9.43
C ASP A 51 -3.66 0.21 -8.03
N ALA A 52 -3.15 -0.61 -7.10
CA ALA A 52 -2.97 -0.21 -5.71
C ALA A 52 -1.83 -0.93 -4.99
N ILE A 53 -1.38 -0.34 -3.89
CA ILE A 53 -0.52 -0.98 -2.90
C ILE A 53 -1.21 -1.08 -1.54
N LEU A 54 -0.98 -2.21 -0.85
CA LEU A 54 -1.31 -2.37 0.56
C LEU A 54 -0.04 -2.08 1.38
N ILE A 55 -0.08 -1.07 2.23
CA ILE A 55 1.11 -0.50 2.88
C ILE A 55 0.78 -0.03 4.30
N THR A 56 1.78 0.09 5.18
CA THR A 56 1.60 0.71 6.51
C THR A 56 1.72 2.25 6.43
N PRO A 57 1.18 3.01 7.41
CA PRO A 57 1.32 4.48 7.41
C PRO A 57 2.78 4.94 7.43
N ALA A 58 3.62 4.26 8.21
CA ALA A 58 5.04 4.58 8.37
C ALA A 58 5.85 4.39 7.08
N MET A 59 5.48 3.40 6.27
CA MET A 59 6.10 3.17 4.97
C MET A 59 5.58 4.15 3.90
N LEU A 60 4.30 4.49 3.95
CA LEU A 60 3.68 5.43 3.00
C LEU A 60 4.35 6.81 3.02
N SER A 61 4.71 7.31 4.21
CA SER A 61 5.39 8.61 4.33
C SER A 61 6.76 8.64 3.62
N ARG A 62 7.44 7.50 3.53
CA ARG A 62 8.75 7.36 2.85
C ARG A 62 8.62 7.38 1.33
N VAL A 63 7.52 6.86 0.78
CA VAL A 63 7.35 6.69 -0.68
C VAL A 63 6.42 7.71 -1.33
N LYS A 64 5.98 8.72 -0.57
CA LYS A 64 5.02 9.74 -1.03
C LYS A 64 5.42 10.43 -2.34
N ASN A 65 6.72 10.54 -2.63
CA ASN A 65 7.24 11.21 -3.83
C ASN A 65 7.31 10.29 -5.06
N VAL A 66 7.19 8.97 -4.89
CA VAL A 66 7.39 7.96 -5.95
C VAL A 66 6.18 7.05 -6.19
N ILE A 67 5.14 7.15 -5.35
CA ILE A 67 3.92 6.34 -5.41
C ILE A 67 3.07 6.56 -6.66
N GLY A 68 3.22 7.71 -7.32
CA GLY A 68 2.53 8.02 -8.58
C GLY A 68 1.00 7.98 -8.45
N SER A 69 0.35 7.28 -9.38
CA SER A 69 -1.11 7.14 -9.45
C SER A 69 -1.68 5.96 -8.66
N LEU A 70 -0.83 5.17 -7.98
CA LEU A 70 -1.28 3.99 -7.22
C LEU A 70 -2.25 4.42 -6.11
N ALA A 71 -3.40 3.77 -6.03
CA ALA A 71 -4.23 3.88 -4.84
C ALA A 71 -3.49 3.26 -3.65
N SER A 72 -3.56 3.90 -2.47
CA SER A 72 -2.96 3.36 -1.25
C SER A 72 -4.03 2.85 -0.29
N LYS A 73 -3.93 1.59 0.10
CA LYS A 73 -4.67 1.04 1.22
C LYS A 73 -3.75 0.94 2.41
N VAL A 74 -4.08 1.70 3.45
CA VAL A 74 -3.29 1.73 4.68
C VAL A 74 -3.83 0.72 5.67
N VAL A 75 -2.98 -0.21 6.11
CA VAL A 75 -3.26 -1.08 7.25
C VAL A 75 -2.75 -0.40 8.51
N VAL A 76 -3.67 -0.02 9.38
CA VAL A 76 -3.34 0.39 10.74
C VAL A 76 -3.60 -0.81 11.62
N GLY A 77 -2.53 -1.49 12.05
CA GLY A 77 -2.65 -2.49 13.10
C GLY A 77 -3.22 -1.82 14.36
N LYS A 78 -4.08 -2.52 15.11
CA LYS A 78 -4.29 -2.12 16.51
C LYS A 78 -2.90 -2.09 17.14
N THR A 79 -2.54 -0.98 17.78
CA THR A 79 -1.43 -0.94 18.74
C THR A 79 -1.50 -2.23 19.54
N LEU A 80 -0.45 -3.06 19.50
CA LEU A 80 -0.28 -4.10 20.50
C LEU A 80 -0.41 -3.35 21.83
N GLY A 81 -1.54 -3.57 22.52
CA GLY A 81 -1.75 -3.01 23.84
C GLY A 81 -0.52 -3.39 24.63
N LYS A 82 0.26 -2.39 25.05
CA LYS A 82 1.25 -2.62 26.09
C LYS A 82 0.41 -3.01 27.30
N ASN A 83 0.41 -4.31 27.59
CA ASN A 83 0.04 -4.81 28.91
C ASN A 83 1.00 -4.19 29.94
#